data_AF-S7VN30-F1
#
_entry.id   AF-S7VN30-F1
#
_cell.length_a   1.000
_cell.length_b   1.000
_cell.length_c   1.000
_cell.angle_alpha   90.00
_cell.angle_beta   90.00
_cell.angle_gamma   90.00
#
_symmetry.space_group_name_H-M   'P 1'
#
loop_
_entity.id
_entity.type
_entity.pdbx_description
1 polymer ?
#
loop_
_entity_poly.entity_id
_entity_poly.type
_entity_poly.pdbx_seq_one_letter_code
_entity_poly.pdbx_strand_id
1 'polypeptide(L)'
;MKFKGVSCSVVLLLVLFISISCNESTTSDRKVKHTILIGLDAFGARGFQKASTPYMNKMTANGAIAPFARCLLPTNSSPNWTAMLTGVGPLQHGVYDNDWERDKQIWPPVIATEEGVYPSLINWIKDQIPSSKVHFFYEWGGLARLFDLSEVDKIYRGEKVDVIFEKAVDAFFEDQPDFLFLNIDEIDHQGHAKGHDSEEYFNAISHFDSLIGDFVQRLEAAGLMDETLIIITGDHGGINTSHGGTTLNEIEIPIIMYGAGVNKGLVISKPCYIYDVPVTLAYALGITPPKAGIGRPILEAFNPNSISAPYVPMPLISPTQGFFATPPLTVEITVDDSDAEIFIP
;
A
#
# COMPACT_ATOMS: atom_id res chain seq x y z
N MET A 1 -21.95 10.65 -88.40
CA MET A 1 -20.86 11.12 -87.51
C MET A 1 -21.42 11.11 -86.10
N LYS A 2 -20.90 10.28 -85.16
CA LYS A 2 -19.86 10.65 -84.16
C LYS A 2 -20.36 11.84 -83.29
N PHE A 3 -20.52 11.88 -81.96
CA PHE A 3 -20.17 11.11 -80.73
C PHE A 3 -21.21 11.48 -79.61
N LYS A 4 -21.65 10.56 -78.72
CA LYS A 4 -21.32 10.45 -77.25
C LYS A 4 -21.21 11.80 -76.50
N GLY A 5 -21.77 12.09 -75.33
CA GLY A 5 -22.44 11.33 -74.25
C GLY A 5 -22.01 11.92 -72.89
N VAL A 6 -22.90 11.92 -71.88
CA VAL A 6 -22.61 11.79 -70.41
C VAL A 6 -21.88 13.01 -69.77
N SER A 7 -22.12 13.53 -68.55
CA SER A 7 -23.07 13.35 -67.44
C SER A 7 -22.90 14.57 -66.52
N CYS A 8 -23.96 14.89 -65.76
CA CYS A 8 -23.92 15.68 -64.53
C CYS A 8 -22.67 15.40 -63.70
N SER A 9 -21.96 16.46 -63.32
CA SER A 9 -20.98 16.44 -62.22
C SER A 9 -21.61 17.16 -61.03
N VAL A 10 -22.32 16.41 -60.20
CA VAL A 10 -22.58 16.80 -58.81
C VAL A 10 -21.32 16.40 -58.03
N VAL A 11 -20.52 17.39 -57.64
CA VAL A 11 -19.40 17.18 -56.73
C VAL A 11 -19.98 16.96 -55.34
N LEU A 12 -20.17 15.69 -54.97
CA LEU A 12 -20.49 15.29 -53.61
C LEU A 12 -19.18 15.25 -52.82
N LEU A 13 -18.89 16.31 -52.06
CA LEU A 13 -17.81 16.31 -51.08
C LEU A 13 -18.21 15.38 -49.93
N LEU A 14 -17.74 14.13 -49.96
CA LEU A 14 -17.77 13.25 -48.80
C LEU A 14 -16.71 13.73 -47.81
N VAL A 15 -17.12 14.54 -46.84
CA VAL A 15 -16.33 14.78 -45.64
C VAL A 15 -16.43 13.50 -44.80
N LEU A 16 -15.42 12.65 -44.90
CA LEU A 16 -15.20 11.57 -43.95
C LEU A 16 -14.91 12.22 -42.60
N PHE A 17 -15.90 12.29 -41.72
CA PHE A 17 -15.66 12.43 -40.29
C PHE A 17 -14.98 11.14 -39.82
N ILE A 18 -13.65 11.11 -39.90
CA ILE A 18 -12.87 10.19 -39.09
C ILE A 18 -13.02 10.73 -37.68
N SER A 19 -13.97 10.17 -36.94
CA SER A 19 -14.01 10.25 -35.49
C SER A 19 -12.69 9.66 -35.01
N ILE A 20 -11.69 10.51 -34.81
CA ILE A 20 -10.60 10.21 -33.90
C ILE A 20 -11.31 10.17 -32.55
N SER A 21 -11.85 9.00 -32.18
CA SER A 21 -12.03 8.69 -30.77
C SER A 21 -10.64 8.86 -30.19
N CYS A 22 -10.44 9.96 -29.47
CA CYS A 22 -9.42 10.01 -28.44
C CYS A 22 -9.56 8.71 -27.66
N ASN A 23 -8.48 7.93 -27.59
CA ASN A 23 -8.43 6.74 -26.75
C ASN A 23 -9.03 7.11 -25.40
N GLU A 24 -10.24 6.62 -25.13
CA GLU A 24 -10.79 6.63 -23.79
C GLU A 24 -9.75 5.96 -22.90
N SER A 25 -9.49 6.58 -21.75
CA SER A 25 -8.80 5.94 -20.65
C SER A 25 -9.41 4.56 -20.45
N THR A 26 -8.71 3.52 -20.89
CA THR A 26 -9.22 2.15 -20.84
C THR A 26 -9.19 1.72 -19.39
N THR A 27 -10.29 1.93 -18.68
CA THR A 27 -10.56 1.17 -17.47
C THR A 27 -10.59 -0.30 -17.89
N SER A 28 -9.67 -1.09 -17.32
CA SER A 28 -9.75 -2.55 -17.43
C SER A 28 -10.89 -3.05 -16.54
N ASP A 29 -11.29 -4.31 -16.70
CA ASP A 29 -12.30 -4.91 -15.83
C ASP A 29 -11.85 -4.80 -14.36
N ARG A 30 -12.58 -3.99 -13.60
CA ARG A 30 -12.41 -3.78 -12.17
C ARG A 30 -12.51 -5.11 -11.45
N LYS A 31 -11.48 -5.44 -10.65
CA LYS A 31 -11.36 -6.75 -9.96
C LYS A 31 -12.01 -6.76 -8.59
N VAL A 32 -12.01 -5.60 -7.92
CA VAL A 32 -12.56 -5.42 -6.57
C VAL A 32 -13.42 -4.16 -6.50
N LYS A 33 -14.44 -4.14 -5.65
CA LYS A 33 -15.22 -2.92 -5.39
C LYS A 33 -14.56 -2.01 -4.36
N HIS A 34 -13.85 -2.57 -3.40
CA HIS A 34 -13.24 -1.77 -2.34
C HIS A 34 -11.75 -2.06 -2.25
N THR A 35 -10.98 -1.01 -2.06
CA THR A 35 -9.57 -1.10 -1.69
C THR A 35 -9.36 -0.38 -0.37
N ILE A 36 -8.63 -1.02 0.54
CA ILE A 36 -8.28 -0.47 1.85
C ILE A 36 -6.77 -0.52 1.96
N LEU A 37 -6.15 0.64 2.18
CA LEU A 37 -4.73 0.75 2.50
C LEU A 37 -4.60 1.21 3.96
N ILE A 38 -4.09 0.32 4.81
CA ILE A 38 -3.74 0.61 6.19
C ILE A 38 -2.24 0.78 6.25
N GLY A 39 -1.80 2.03 6.35
CA GLY A 39 -0.41 2.39 6.55
C GLY A 39 -0.11 2.55 8.03
N LEU A 40 0.90 1.84 8.52
CA LEU A 40 1.37 1.88 9.90
C LEU A 40 2.78 2.50 9.92
N ASP A 41 2.95 3.70 10.46
CA ASP A 41 4.24 4.41 10.47
C ASP A 41 5.30 3.61 11.26
N ALA A 42 6.53 3.55 10.73
CA ALA A 42 7.61 2.69 11.23
C ALA A 42 7.29 1.19 11.39
N PHE A 43 6.27 0.65 10.72
CA PHE A 43 5.98 -0.79 10.69
C PHE A 43 6.96 -1.55 9.78
N GLY A 44 8.18 -1.73 10.28
CA GLY A 44 9.24 -2.47 9.61
C GLY A 44 9.08 -4.00 9.73
N ALA A 45 9.72 -4.74 8.81
CA ALA A 45 9.68 -6.20 8.74
C ALA A 45 10.16 -6.85 10.05
N ARG A 46 11.17 -6.27 10.70
CA ARG A 46 11.66 -6.71 12.01
C ARG A 46 10.60 -6.58 13.10
N GLY A 47 9.87 -5.46 13.13
CA GLY A 47 8.78 -5.23 14.07
C GLY A 47 7.69 -6.28 13.91
N PHE A 48 7.27 -6.51 12.66
CA PHE A 48 6.28 -7.54 12.33
C PHE A 48 6.70 -8.96 12.73
N GLN A 49 7.98 -9.31 12.57
CA GLN A 49 8.50 -10.62 12.99
C GLN A 49 8.55 -10.83 14.50
N LYS A 50 8.63 -9.74 15.30
CA LYS A 50 8.85 -9.83 16.75
C LYS A 50 7.61 -9.52 17.59
N ALA A 51 6.67 -8.74 17.05
CA ALA A 51 5.42 -8.45 17.72
C ALA A 51 4.45 -9.63 17.67
N SER A 52 3.47 -9.65 18.58
CA SER A 52 2.40 -10.65 18.58
C SER A 52 1.29 -10.21 17.64
N THR A 53 1.24 -10.79 16.44
CA THR A 53 0.35 -10.36 15.35
C THR A 53 -0.56 -11.47 14.82
N PRO A 54 -1.35 -12.16 15.67
CA PRO A 54 -2.15 -13.32 15.24
C PRO A 54 -3.14 -13.01 14.10
N TYR A 55 -3.70 -11.81 14.03
CA TYR A 55 -4.67 -11.47 12.97
C TYR A 55 -3.98 -11.24 11.63
N MET A 56 -2.91 -10.44 11.59
CA MET A 56 -2.09 -10.26 10.40
C MET A 56 -1.44 -11.58 9.96
N ASN A 57 -1.03 -12.45 10.88
CA ASN A 57 -0.51 -13.79 10.54
C ASN A 57 -1.58 -14.67 9.88
N LYS A 58 -2.82 -14.61 10.35
CA LYS A 58 -3.95 -15.27 9.67
C LYS A 58 -4.16 -14.68 8.28
N MET A 59 -4.02 -13.37 8.11
CA MET A 59 -4.12 -12.70 6.80
C MET A 59 -2.98 -13.13 5.86
N THR A 60 -1.74 -13.28 6.33
CA THR A 60 -0.63 -13.76 5.49
C THR A 60 -0.84 -15.22 5.09
N ALA A 61 -1.30 -16.07 6.01
CA ALA A 61 -1.59 -17.48 5.73
C ALA A 61 -2.76 -17.65 4.74
N ASN A 62 -3.75 -16.75 4.76
CA ASN A 62 -4.93 -16.79 3.90
C ASN A 62 -4.90 -15.75 2.76
N GLY A 63 -3.74 -15.16 2.50
CA GLY A 63 -3.53 -14.12 1.50
C GLY A 63 -2.11 -14.20 0.96
N ALA A 64 -1.53 -13.04 0.66
CA ALA A 64 -0.18 -12.94 0.14
C ALA A 64 0.67 -11.94 0.94
N ILE A 65 1.99 -12.16 1.00
CA ILE A 65 2.91 -11.26 1.67
C ILE A 65 4.22 -11.11 0.90
N ALA A 66 4.70 -9.87 0.77
CA ALA A 66 6.11 -9.58 0.51
C ALA A 66 6.78 -9.18 1.85
N PRO A 67 7.43 -10.12 2.56
CA PRO A 67 7.83 -9.90 3.95
C PRO A 67 9.03 -8.96 4.11
N PHE A 68 9.81 -8.79 3.04
CA PHE A 68 11.03 -7.98 2.99
C PHE A 68 10.99 -7.01 1.81
N ALA A 69 9.81 -6.43 1.54
CA ALA A 69 9.71 -5.34 0.58
C ALA A 69 10.55 -4.15 1.08
N ARG A 70 10.99 -3.28 0.17
CA ARG A 70 11.87 -2.17 0.54
C ARG A 70 11.19 -0.82 0.39
N CYS A 71 11.32 0.01 1.41
CA CYS A 71 11.05 1.43 1.29
C CYS A 71 12.19 2.15 0.55
N LEU A 72 12.08 3.47 0.44
CA LEU A 72 13.03 4.34 -0.24
C LEU A 72 14.02 4.98 0.73
N LEU A 73 15.14 5.42 0.17
CA LEU A 73 16.09 6.29 0.86
C LEU A 73 15.78 7.78 0.60
N PRO A 74 15.96 8.66 1.59
CA PRO A 74 16.15 8.32 3.02
C PRO A 74 14.89 7.63 3.57
N THR A 75 15.04 6.78 4.58
CA THR A 75 13.92 6.08 5.23
C THR A 75 13.15 7.03 6.17
N ASN A 76 12.74 8.17 5.62
CA ASN A 76 11.97 9.23 6.27
C ASN A 76 10.51 9.13 5.82
N SER A 77 9.60 9.57 6.68
CA SER A 77 8.17 9.39 6.48
C SER A 77 7.62 10.14 5.27
N SER A 78 7.93 11.43 5.10
CA SER A 78 7.42 12.22 3.96
C SER A 78 7.74 11.61 2.58
N PRO A 79 9.01 11.30 2.26
CA PRO A 79 9.34 10.62 1.01
C PRO A 79 8.61 9.29 0.83
N ASN A 80 8.53 8.47 1.87
CA ASN A 80 7.99 7.12 1.78
C ASN A 80 6.46 7.09 1.73
N TRP A 81 5.77 7.90 2.53
CA TRP A 81 4.33 8.12 2.39
C TRP A 81 3.97 8.62 0.98
N THR A 82 4.75 9.57 0.44
CA THR A 82 4.53 10.06 -0.93
C THR A 82 4.67 8.91 -1.93
N ALA A 83 5.72 8.09 -1.81
CA ALA A 83 5.92 6.94 -2.70
C ALA A 83 4.80 5.88 -2.59
N MET A 84 4.29 5.64 -1.39
CA MET A 84 3.21 4.68 -1.11
C MET A 84 1.89 5.05 -1.78
N LEU A 85 1.66 6.33 -2.09
CA LEU A 85 0.45 6.78 -2.79
C LEU A 85 0.69 7.26 -4.23
N THR A 86 1.95 7.45 -4.67
CA THR A 86 2.26 7.96 -6.02
C THR A 86 2.95 6.94 -6.92
N GLY A 87 3.50 5.86 -6.36
CA GLY A 87 4.16 4.81 -7.13
C GLY A 87 5.47 5.24 -7.78
N VAL A 88 6.10 6.29 -7.24
CA VAL A 88 7.39 6.83 -7.68
C VAL A 88 8.27 7.23 -6.49
N GLY A 89 9.54 7.57 -6.73
CA GLY A 89 10.45 8.03 -5.67
C GLY A 89 10.74 9.54 -5.67
N PRO A 90 11.58 10.04 -4.73
CA PRO A 90 11.84 11.46 -4.51
C PRO A 90 12.25 12.26 -5.74
N LEU A 91 13.04 11.65 -6.63
CA LEU A 91 13.48 12.29 -7.87
C LEU A 91 12.33 12.57 -8.85
N GLN A 92 11.16 11.94 -8.66
CA GLN A 92 9.99 12.09 -9.50
C GLN A 92 8.88 12.88 -8.82
N HIS A 93 8.59 12.58 -7.55
CA HIS A 93 7.54 13.29 -6.80
C HIS A 93 8.01 14.56 -6.10
N GLY A 94 9.34 14.80 -6.00
CA GLY A 94 9.90 16.06 -5.51
C GLY A 94 9.85 16.26 -3.98
N VAL A 95 9.51 15.22 -3.21
CA VAL A 95 9.49 15.22 -1.73
C VAL A 95 10.71 14.43 -1.24
N TYR A 96 11.67 15.09 -0.58
CA TYR A 96 13.00 14.51 -0.33
C TYR A 96 13.35 14.35 1.15
N ASP A 97 12.61 14.99 2.06
CA ASP A 97 12.76 14.84 3.51
C ASP A 97 11.46 15.22 4.26
N ASN A 98 11.50 15.16 5.60
CA ASN A 98 10.37 15.49 6.48
C ASN A 98 10.17 17.01 6.68
N ASP A 99 11.15 17.84 6.32
CA ASP A 99 11.08 19.30 6.39
C ASP A 99 10.48 19.93 5.12
N TRP A 100 10.21 19.10 4.10
CA TRP A 100 9.61 19.51 2.84
C TRP A 100 8.26 20.21 3.07
N GLU A 101 8.06 21.34 2.40
CA GLU A 101 6.81 22.08 2.38
C GLU A 101 6.52 22.52 0.94
N ARG A 102 5.23 22.70 0.61
CA ARG A 102 4.80 23.09 -0.75
C ARG A 102 5.45 24.40 -1.22
N ASP A 103 5.59 25.36 -0.31
CA ASP A 103 6.18 26.67 -0.58
C ASP A 103 7.71 26.69 -0.54
N LYS A 104 8.35 25.61 -0.07
CA LYS A 104 9.80 25.45 0.03
C LYS A 104 10.36 24.44 -0.97
N GLN A 105 9.54 24.01 -1.93
CA GLN A 105 9.92 23.02 -2.91
C GLN A 105 11.13 23.49 -3.75
N ILE A 106 12.23 22.74 -3.67
CA ILE A 106 13.44 23.03 -4.45
C ILE A 106 13.31 22.50 -5.88
N TRP A 107 12.73 21.31 -6.06
CA TRP A 107 12.49 20.70 -7.37
C TRP A 107 11.01 20.35 -7.55
N PRO A 108 10.39 20.74 -8.68
CA PRO A 108 9.01 20.36 -8.96
C PRO A 108 8.91 18.86 -9.23
N PRO A 109 7.73 18.24 -9.05
CA PRO A 109 7.51 16.88 -9.50
C PRO A 109 7.56 16.82 -11.04
N VAL A 110 7.91 15.68 -11.61
CA VAL A 110 8.05 15.53 -13.08
C VAL A 110 6.70 15.63 -13.82
N ILE A 111 5.60 15.41 -13.10
CA ILE A 111 4.21 15.75 -13.45
C ILE A 111 3.52 16.27 -12.18
N ALA A 112 2.54 17.16 -12.31
CA ALA A 112 1.89 17.78 -11.17
C ALA A 112 0.37 17.84 -11.35
N THR A 113 -0.38 17.81 -10.24
CA THR A 113 -1.77 18.28 -10.18
C THR A 113 -1.82 19.81 -10.16
N GLU A 114 -3.03 20.39 -10.17
CA GLU A 114 -3.21 21.85 -10.03
C GLU A 114 -2.65 22.39 -8.70
N GLU A 115 -2.64 21.56 -7.66
CA GLU A 115 -2.09 21.86 -6.33
C GLU A 115 -0.55 21.72 -6.25
N GLY A 116 0.12 21.46 -7.38
CA GLY A 116 1.59 21.47 -7.48
C GLY A 116 2.30 20.23 -6.94
N VAL A 117 1.57 19.17 -6.59
CA VAL A 117 2.12 17.89 -6.09
C VAL A 117 1.99 16.78 -7.14
N TYR A 118 2.77 15.72 -7.01
CA TYR A 118 2.67 14.59 -7.93
C TYR A 118 1.31 13.88 -7.78
N PRO A 119 0.59 13.56 -8.89
CA PRO A 119 -0.71 12.90 -8.82
C PRO A 119 -0.62 11.55 -8.10
N SER A 120 -1.40 11.41 -7.04
CA SER A 120 -1.49 10.18 -6.23
C SER A 120 -2.60 9.25 -6.72
N LEU A 121 -2.69 8.06 -6.13
CA LEU A 121 -3.77 7.10 -6.34
C LEU A 121 -5.15 7.75 -6.20
N ILE A 122 -5.32 8.72 -5.29
CA ILE A 122 -6.56 9.49 -5.13
C ILE A 122 -6.96 10.15 -6.45
N ASN A 123 -6.02 10.87 -7.07
CA ASN A 123 -6.23 11.56 -8.33
C ASN A 123 -6.49 10.55 -9.46
N TRP A 124 -5.73 9.45 -9.50
CA TRP A 124 -5.90 8.43 -10.54
C TRP A 124 -7.29 7.78 -10.50
N ILE A 125 -7.82 7.54 -9.30
CA ILE A 125 -9.17 7.02 -9.08
C ILE A 125 -10.18 8.07 -9.55
N LYS A 126 -10.07 9.33 -9.12
CA LYS A 126 -11.03 10.37 -9.48
C LYS A 126 -11.06 10.69 -10.97
N ASP A 127 -9.91 10.69 -11.62
CA ASP A 127 -9.79 10.90 -13.07
C ASP A 127 -10.51 9.80 -13.89
N GLN A 128 -10.46 8.54 -13.43
CA GLN A 128 -10.92 7.37 -14.19
C GLN A 128 -12.27 6.82 -13.73
N ILE A 129 -12.64 7.08 -12.48
CA ILE A 129 -13.89 6.70 -11.84
C ILE A 129 -14.42 7.93 -11.07
N PRO A 130 -14.93 8.98 -11.75
CA PRO A 130 -15.35 10.22 -11.08
C PRO A 130 -16.45 10.04 -10.02
N SER A 131 -17.25 8.97 -10.15
CA SER A 131 -18.30 8.62 -9.18
C SER A 131 -17.79 7.85 -7.95
N SER A 132 -16.51 7.49 -7.91
CA SER A 132 -15.92 6.77 -6.79
C SER A 132 -15.96 7.60 -5.52
N LYS A 133 -16.09 6.92 -4.38
CA LYS A 133 -15.90 7.50 -3.06
C LYS A 133 -14.49 7.20 -2.56
N VAL A 134 -13.77 8.24 -2.15
CA VAL A 134 -12.43 8.16 -1.59
C VAL A 134 -12.42 8.73 -0.18
N HIS A 135 -11.92 7.95 0.76
CA HIS A 135 -11.82 8.29 2.17
C HIS A 135 -10.34 8.39 2.57
N PHE A 136 -9.98 9.45 3.30
CA PHE A 136 -8.61 9.73 3.72
C PHE A 136 -8.56 10.05 5.22
N PHE A 137 -8.15 9.05 6.01
CA PHE A 137 -8.01 9.13 7.46
C PHE A 137 -6.53 9.08 7.81
N TYR A 138 -6.05 10.04 8.60
CA TYR A 138 -4.64 10.12 8.95
C TYR A 138 -4.40 10.72 10.32
N GLU A 139 -3.39 10.21 11.01
CA GLU A 139 -2.94 10.74 12.30
C GLU A 139 -1.83 11.77 12.10
N TRP A 140 -0.80 11.39 11.34
CA TRP A 140 0.38 12.20 11.17
C TRP A 140 0.08 13.48 10.38
N GLY A 141 0.19 14.63 11.05
CA GLY A 141 -0.22 15.93 10.48
C GLY A 141 0.48 16.31 9.17
N GLY A 142 1.68 15.75 8.93
CA GLY A 142 2.46 15.99 7.72
C GLY A 142 1.86 15.41 6.44
N LEU A 143 0.87 14.50 6.51
CA LEU A 143 0.31 13.86 5.31
C LEU A 143 -0.46 14.83 4.40
N ALA A 144 -1.25 15.75 4.97
CA ALA A 144 -2.11 16.62 4.17
C ALA A 144 -1.33 17.51 3.20
N ARG A 145 -0.11 17.92 3.58
CA ARG A 145 0.73 18.74 2.70
C ARG A 145 1.32 17.95 1.52
N LEU A 146 1.34 16.62 1.57
CA LEU A 146 1.96 15.77 0.54
C LEU A 146 1.04 15.50 -0.67
N PHE A 147 -0.27 15.58 -0.50
CA PHE A 147 -1.23 15.10 -1.49
C PHE A 147 -2.28 16.15 -1.85
N ASP A 148 -2.76 16.07 -3.09
CA ASP A 148 -3.93 16.82 -3.51
C ASP A 148 -5.18 16.11 -2.98
N LEU A 149 -5.77 16.69 -1.93
CA LEU A 149 -6.95 16.15 -1.26
C LEU A 149 -8.25 16.84 -1.69
N SER A 150 -8.21 17.70 -2.71
CA SER A 150 -9.35 18.54 -3.12
C SER A 150 -10.60 17.74 -3.52
N GLU A 151 -10.40 16.53 -4.05
CA GLU A 151 -11.48 15.64 -4.48
C GLU A 151 -11.80 14.51 -3.49
N VAL A 152 -11.18 14.47 -2.30
CA VAL A 152 -11.48 13.42 -1.31
C VAL A 152 -12.87 13.65 -0.69
N ASP A 153 -13.71 12.61 -0.68
CA ASP A 153 -15.09 12.70 -0.21
C ASP A 153 -15.20 12.80 1.31
N LYS A 154 -14.31 12.13 2.05
CA LYS A 154 -14.26 12.21 3.52
C LYS A 154 -12.81 12.26 3.99
N ILE A 155 -12.44 13.38 4.62
CA ILE A 155 -11.12 13.61 5.22
C ILE A 155 -11.29 13.71 6.73
N TYR A 156 -10.47 12.99 7.49
CA TYR A 156 -10.43 13.14 8.93
C TYR A 156 -9.00 13.02 9.46
N ARG A 157 -8.56 14.04 10.22
CA ARG A 157 -7.36 13.99 11.04
C ARG A 157 -7.74 13.78 12.50
N GLY A 158 -7.13 12.81 13.17
CA GLY A 158 -7.31 12.57 14.59
C GLY A 158 -5.98 12.34 15.30
N GLU A 159 -5.82 12.87 16.50
CA GLU A 159 -4.62 12.69 17.34
C GLU A 159 -4.76 11.55 18.34
N LYS A 160 -5.92 10.87 18.34
CA LYS A 160 -6.18 9.69 19.18
C LYS A 160 -6.35 8.48 18.27
N VAL A 161 -5.39 7.58 18.34
CA VAL A 161 -5.23 6.47 17.37
C VAL A 161 -6.42 5.53 17.28
N ASP A 162 -6.96 5.11 18.43
CA ASP A 162 -8.14 4.22 18.44
C ASP A 162 -9.36 4.93 17.84
N VAL A 163 -9.51 6.23 18.15
CA VAL A 163 -10.64 7.03 17.66
C VAL A 163 -10.57 7.22 16.15
N ILE A 164 -9.38 7.44 15.59
CA ILE A 164 -9.25 7.57 14.14
C ILE A 164 -9.49 6.23 13.44
N PHE A 165 -9.00 5.13 14.01
CA PHE A 165 -9.23 3.78 13.48
C PHE A 165 -10.74 3.46 13.47
N GLU A 166 -11.42 3.64 14.61
CA GLU A 166 -12.87 3.45 14.72
C GLU A 166 -13.65 4.30 13.72
N LYS A 167 -13.28 5.59 13.57
CA LYS A 167 -13.94 6.49 12.62
C LYS A 167 -13.73 6.07 11.17
N ALA A 168 -12.55 5.57 10.81
CA ALA A 168 -12.29 5.06 9.47
C ALA A 168 -13.14 3.81 9.19
N VAL A 169 -13.23 2.90 10.16
CA VAL A 169 -14.07 1.70 10.08
C VAL A 169 -15.55 2.06 9.97
N ASP A 170 -16.06 2.95 10.80
CA ASP A 170 -17.46 3.39 10.75
C ASP A 170 -17.77 4.07 9.41
N ALA A 171 -16.89 4.96 8.94
CA ALA A 171 -17.03 5.57 7.63
C ALA A 171 -17.02 4.55 6.50
N PHE A 172 -16.26 3.46 6.61
CA PHE A 172 -16.31 2.37 5.63
C PHE A 172 -17.69 1.72 5.58
N PHE A 173 -18.28 1.37 6.73
CA PHE A 173 -19.59 0.71 6.76
C PHE A 173 -20.76 1.64 6.44
N GLU A 174 -20.62 2.95 6.66
CA GLU A 174 -21.60 3.96 6.24
C GLU A 174 -21.64 4.14 4.73
N ASP A 175 -20.46 4.24 4.10
CA ASP A 175 -20.35 4.72 2.72
C ASP A 175 -19.92 3.67 1.70
N GLN A 176 -19.25 2.60 2.15
CA GLN A 176 -18.56 1.59 1.36
C GLN A 176 -17.71 2.23 0.25
N PRO A 177 -16.66 2.98 0.61
CA PRO A 177 -15.86 3.73 -0.37
C PRO A 177 -15.07 2.81 -1.31
N ASP A 178 -14.84 3.25 -2.54
CA ASP A 178 -13.97 2.56 -3.50
C ASP A 178 -12.52 2.47 -2.99
N PHE A 179 -12.07 3.51 -2.28
CA PHE A 179 -10.77 3.56 -1.63
C PHE A 179 -10.83 4.17 -0.23
N LEU A 180 -10.31 3.44 0.75
CA LEU A 180 -10.06 3.94 2.10
C LEU A 180 -8.55 3.92 2.36
N PHE A 181 -7.98 5.09 2.63
CA PHE A 181 -6.65 5.23 3.19
C PHE A 181 -6.74 5.52 4.69
N LEU A 182 -5.99 4.76 5.48
CA LEU A 182 -5.83 4.96 6.92
C LEU A 182 -4.34 4.99 7.27
N ASN A 183 -3.86 6.12 7.77
CA ASN A 183 -2.53 6.24 8.38
C ASN A 183 -2.63 6.27 9.92
N ILE A 184 -1.71 5.54 10.54
CA ILE A 184 -1.49 5.49 11.99
C ILE A 184 0.00 5.77 12.28
N ASP A 185 0.29 6.69 13.19
CA ASP A 185 1.61 7.23 13.54
C ASP A 185 2.18 6.63 14.84
N GLU A 186 1.31 6.07 15.70
CA GLU A 186 1.66 5.64 17.07
C GLU A 186 2.80 4.62 17.15
N ILE A 187 2.97 3.74 16.16
CA ILE A 187 4.07 2.76 16.15
C ILE A 187 5.43 3.48 16.05
N ASP A 188 5.55 4.49 15.18
CA ASP A 188 6.75 5.33 15.09
C ASP A 188 6.95 6.18 16.35
N HIS A 189 5.87 6.75 16.92
CA HIS A 189 5.95 7.46 18.19
C HIS A 189 6.55 6.60 19.32
N GLN A 190 6.13 5.33 19.45
CA GLN A 190 6.74 4.41 20.41
C GLN A 190 8.18 4.05 20.02
N GLY A 191 8.45 3.89 18.73
CA GLY A 191 9.80 3.70 18.18
C GLY A 191 10.77 4.82 18.58
N HIS A 192 10.36 6.08 18.45
CA HIS A 192 11.12 7.24 18.90
C HIS A 192 11.22 7.35 20.42
N ALA A 193 10.15 7.10 21.15
CA ALA A 193 10.12 7.29 22.61
C ALA A 193 10.91 6.21 23.37
N LYS A 194 10.85 4.95 22.90
CA LYS A 194 11.31 3.76 23.63
C LYS A 194 12.29 2.91 22.86
N GLY A 195 12.27 3.02 21.53
CA GLY A 195 13.16 2.31 20.62
C GLY A 195 12.40 1.31 19.74
N HIS A 196 12.82 1.17 18.49
CA HIS A 196 12.25 0.28 17.47
C HIS A 196 12.53 -1.23 17.71
N ASP A 197 13.01 -1.59 18.89
CA ASP A 197 13.17 -2.99 19.35
C ASP A 197 12.69 -3.14 20.81
N SER A 198 11.89 -2.19 21.30
CA SER A 198 11.34 -2.13 22.66
C SER A 198 10.02 -2.88 22.79
N GLU A 199 9.64 -3.20 24.03
CA GLU A 199 8.35 -3.82 24.33
C GLU A 199 7.19 -2.88 23.96
N GLU A 200 7.32 -1.57 24.20
CA GLU A 200 6.30 -0.60 23.84
C GLU A 200 6.06 -0.51 22.32
N TYR A 201 7.13 -0.57 21.52
CA TYR A 201 7.02 -0.64 20.06
C TYR A 201 6.30 -1.91 19.59
N PHE A 202 6.63 -3.08 20.16
CA PHE A 202 5.95 -4.34 19.81
C PHE A 202 4.50 -4.38 20.31
N ASN A 203 4.22 -3.80 21.48
CA ASN A 203 2.86 -3.68 22.00
C ASN A 203 1.99 -2.77 21.14
N ALA A 204 2.54 -1.68 20.59
CA ALA A 204 1.83 -0.84 19.63
C ALA A 204 1.46 -1.62 18.37
N ILE A 205 2.40 -2.39 17.79
CA ILE A 205 2.11 -3.26 16.64
C ILE A 205 1.03 -4.29 16.99
N SER A 206 1.13 -4.95 18.14
CA SER A 206 0.16 -5.98 18.58
C SER A 206 -1.23 -5.39 18.86
N HIS A 207 -1.30 -4.14 19.29
CA HIS A 207 -2.54 -3.39 19.47
C HIS A 207 -3.24 -3.13 18.14
N PHE A 208 -2.54 -2.59 17.14
CA PHE A 208 -3.13 -2.37 15.81
C PHE A 208 -3.44 -3.67 15.07
N ASP A 209 -2.68 -4.75 15.29
CA ASP A 209 -3.06 -6.08 14.82
C ASP A 209 -4.47 -6.47 15.29
N SER A 210 -4.79 -6.20 16.56
CA SER A 210 -6.10 -6.51 17.14
C SER A 210 -7.23 -5.67 16.51
N LEU A 211 -7.00 -4.35 16.34
CA LEU A 211 -7.98 -3.45 15.70
C LEU A 211 -8.22 -3.83 14.23
N ILE A 212 -7.17 -4.20 13.50
CA ILE A 212 -7.26 -4.72 12.13
C ILE A 212 -8.04 -6.03 12.10
N GLY A 213 -7.77 -6.93 13.04
CA GLY A 213 -8.50 -8.18 13.20
C GLY A 213 -10.01 -7.97 13.38
N ASP A 214 -10.39 -7.02 14.23
CA ASP A 214 -11.80 -6.67 14.45
C ASP A 214 -12.46 -6.07 13.19
N PHE A 215 -11.73 -5.22 12.46
CA PHE A 215 -12.24 -4.67 11.21
C PHE A 215 -12.46 -5.76 10.15
N VAL A 216 -11.48 -6.65 9.96
CA VAL A 216 -11.58 -7.77 9.02
C VAL A 216 -12.74 -8.70 9.39
N GLN A 217 -12.91 -9.03 10.67
CA GLN A 217 -14.04 -9.85 11.12
C GLN A 217 -15.39 -9.19 10.83
N ARG A 218 -15.51 -7.86 10.97
CA ARG A 218 -16.73 -7.12 10.58
C ARG A 218 -16.97 -7.19 9.08
N LEU A 219 -15.93 -7.08 8.25
CA LEU A 219 -16.04 -7.22 6.79
C LEU A 219 -16.49 -8.63 6.38
N GLU A 220 -15.93 -9.66 7.02
CA GLU A 220 -16.31 -11.07 6.83
C GLU A 220 -17.78 -11.29 7.21
N ALA A 221 -18.20 -10.81 8.38
CA ALA A 221 -19.58 -10.93 8.85
C ALA A 221 -20.60 -10.19 7.96
N ALA A 222 -20.18 -9.09 7.31
CA ALA A 222 -20.99 -8.33 6.37
C ALA A 222 -20.98 -8.92 4.94
N GLY A 223 -20.16 -9.95 4.66
CA GLY A 223 -20.02 -10.53 3.32
C GLY A 223 -19.27 -9.64 2.32
N LEU A 224 -18.46 -8.69 2.81
CA LEU A 224 -17.77 -7.69 1.97
C LEU A 224 -16.37 -8.13 1.55
N MET A 225 -15.81 -9.19 2.14
CA MET A 225 -14.45 -9.65 1.84
C MET A 225 -14.28 -10.17 0.39
N ASP A 226 -15.35 -10.68 -0.23
CA ASP A 226 -15.32 -11.17 -1.62
C ASP A 226 -15.18 -10.02 -2.65
N GLU A 227 -15.36 -8.78 -2.23
CA GLU A 227 -15.25 -7.59 -3.08
C GLU A 227 -14.25 -6.54 -2.56
N THR A 228 -13.52 -6.85 -1.48
CA THR A 228 -12.58 -5.94 -0.81
C THR A 228 -11.16 -6.48 -0.87
N LEU A 229 -10.22 -5.66 -1.33
CA LEU A 229 -8.78 -5.88 -1.16
C LEU A 229 -8.26 -5.00 -0.03
N ILE A 230 -7.52 -5.60 0.90
CA ILE A 230 -6.83 -4.92 1.99
C ILE A 230 -5.32 -5.05 1.75
N ILE A 231 -4.60 -3.93 1.83
CA ILE A 231 -3.15 -3.87 1.91
C ILE A 231 -2.73 -3.23 3.23
N ILE A 232 -1.81 -3.87 3.93
CA ILE A 232 -1.19 -3.35 5.16
C ILE A 232 0.32 -3.27 4.95
N THR A 233 0.93 -2.14 5.28
CA THR A 233 2.38 -1.93 5.17
C THR A 233 2.85 -0.81 6.07
N GLY A 234 4.17 -0.75 6.30
CA GLY A 234 4.85 0.43 6.82
C GLY A 234 5.47 1.28 5.71
N ASP A 235 5.80 2.51 6.04
CA ASP A 235 6.55 3.43 5.20
C ASP A 235 8.07 3.30 5.42
N HIS A 236 8.50 2.93 6.63
CA HIS A 236 9.85 2.50 6.98
C HIS A 236 9.83 1.56 8.20
N GLY A 237 11.02 1.12 8.64
CA GLY A 237 11.26 0.63 9.99
C GLY A 237 12.18 1.59 10.77
N GLY A 238 12.90 1.11 11.77
CA GLY A 238 13.79 1.98 12.55
C GLY A 238 14.86 1.23 13.35
N ILE A 239 15.76 2.00 13.97
CA ILE A 239 16.85 1.48 14.80
C ILE A 239 17.09 2.36 16.01
N ASN A 240 17.20 1.75 17.20
CA ASN A 240 17.19 2.49 18.47
C ASN A 240 16.00 3.45 18.46
N THR A 241 16.17 4.73 18.76
CA THR A 241 15.12 5.75 18.80
C THR A 241 15.06 6.62 17.52
N SER A 242 15.57 6.14 16.39
CA SER A 242 15.70 6.95 15.17
C SER A 242 15.51 6.10 13.91
N HIS A 243 15.32 6.79 12.79
CA HIS A 243 15.26 6.24 11.43
C HIS A 243 15.80 7.31 10.45
N GLY A 244 15.89 6.95 9.18
CA GLY A 244 16.37 7.81 8.07
C GLY A 244 17.67 7.32 7.44
N GLY A 245 18.25 6.26 7.99
CA GLY A 245 19.48 5.63 7.58
C GLY A 245 19.32 4.63 6.44
N THR A 246 20.17 3.60 6.47
CA THR A 246 20.31 2.62 5.37
C THR A 246 20.36 1.18 5.87
N THR A 247 20.03 0.94 7.14
CA THR A 247 20.04 -0.41 7.69
C THR A 247 18.84 -1.21 7.19
N LEU A 248 18.95 -2.54 7.16
CA LEU A 248 17.81 -3.38 6.77
C LEU A 248 16.62 -3.22 7.73
N ASN A 249 16.87 -2.96 9.02
CA ASN A 249 15.81 -2.68 9.99
C ASN A 249 15.01 -1.41 9.65
N GLU A 250 15.61 -0.47 8.93
CA GLU A 250 14.96 0.77 8.49
C GLU A 250 14.32 0.62 7.10
N ILE A 251 14.96 -0.14 6.20
CA ILE A 251 14.55 -0.26 4.80
C ILE A 251 13.48 -1.32 4.57
N GLU A 252 13.52 -2.44 5.30
CA GLU A 252 12.63 -3.57 5.05
C GLU A 252 11.29 -3.39 5.76
N ILE A 253 10.21 -3.48 4.99
CA ILE A 253 8.81 -3.35 5.39
C ILE A 253 8.03 -4.57 4.88
N PRO A 254 7.00 -5.03 5.61
CA PRO A 254 6.10 -6.05 5.10
C PRO A 254 5.01 -5.39 4.22
N ILE A 255 4.67 -6.02 3.09
CA ILE A 255 3.44 -5.70 2.35
C ILE A 255 2.53 -6.91 2.45
N ILE A 256 1.48 -6.81 3.26
CA ILE A 256 0.46 -7.84 3.46
C ILE A 256 -0.73 -7.53 2.55
N MET A 257 -1.21 -8.53 1.80
CA MET A 257 -2.35 -8.43 0.89
C MET A 257 -3.38 -9.50 1.27
N TYR A 258 -4.63 -9.09 1.48
CA TYR A 258 -5.70 -10.00 1.89
C TYR A 258 -7.05 -9.61 1.27
N GLY A 259 -7.86 -10.61 0.94
CA GLY A 259 -9.21 -10.44 0.40
C GLY A 259 -9.33 -10.74 -1.09
N ALA A 260 -10.25 -10.05 -1.75
CA ALA A 260 -10.71 -10.34 -3.10
C ALA A 260 -9.58 -10.44 -4.13
N GLY A 261 -9.54 -11.58 -4.83
CA GLY A 261 -8.58 -11.85 -5.91
C GLY A 261 -7.16 -12.23 -5.46
N VAL A 262 -6.84 -12.16 -4.17
CA VAL A 262 -5.53 -12.56 -3.63
C VAL A 262 -5.48 -14.06 -3.45
N ASN A 263 -4.44 -14.72 -3.98
CA ASN A 263 -4.21 -16.14 -3.74
C ASN A 263 -3.72 -16.37 -2.32
N LYS A 264 -4.15 -17.49 -1.73
CA LYS A 264 -3.89 -17.81 -0.33
C LYS A 264 -2.51 -18.43 -0.13
N GLY A 265 -1.89 -18.14 1.01
CA GLY A 265 -0.64 -18.75 1.46
C GLY A 265 0.58 -18.37 0.62
N LEU A 266 0.55 -17.20 -0.05
CA LEU A 266 1.58 -16.85 -1.01
C LEU A 266 2.65 -15.92 -0.42
N VAL A 267 3.90 -16.38 -0.41
CA VAL A 267 5.06 -15.49 -0.24
C VAL A 267 5.51 -14.99 -1.61
N ILE A 268 5.50 -13.68 -1.80
CA ILE A 268 5.91 -13.05 -3.05
C ILE A 268 7.41 -13.29 -3.26
N SER A 269 7.74 -13.96 -4.37
CA SER A 269 9.12 -14.33 -4.70
C SER A 269 9.91 -13.19 -5.32
N LYS A 270 9.22 -12.22 -5.93
CA LYS A 270 9.85 -11.07 -6.58
C LYS A 270 10.19 -9.96 -5.58
N PRO A 271 11.28 -9.21 -5.81
CA PRO A 271 11.53 -7.99 -5.06
C PRO A 271 10.36 -7.02 -5.20
N CYS A 272 9.85 -6.54 -4.07
CA CYS A 272 8.80 -5.53 -3.99
C CYS A 272 9.34 -4.28 -3.31
N TYR A 273 8.74 -3.14 -3.66
CA TYR A 273 9.06 -1.84 -3.08
C TYR A 273 7.78 -1.12 -2.65
N ILE A 274 7.93 -0.15 -1.75
CA ILE A 274 6.82 0.68 -1.27
C ILE A 274 6.02 1.33 -2.42
N TYR A 275 6.69 1.72 -3.51
CA TYR A 275 6.04 2.32 -4.68
C TYR A 275 5.26 1.31 -5.55
N ASP A 276 5.31 0.00 -5.25
CA ASP A 276 4.48 -1.00 -5.91
C ASP A 276 3.07 -1.08 -5.30
N VAL A 277 2.88 -0.57 -4.07
CA VAL A 277 1.59 -0.54 -3.35
C VAL A 277 0.48 0.18 -4.12
N PRO A 278 0.63 1.47 -4.52
CA PRO A 278 -0.47 2.19 -5.16
C PRO A 278 -0.78 1.64 -6.55
N VAL A 279 0.23 1.11 -7.25
CA VAL A 279 0.05 0.48 -8.56
C VAL A 279 -0.67 -0.88 -8.44
N THR A 280 -0.47 -1.59 -7.34
CA THR A 280 -1.21 -2.82 -7.01
C THR A 280 -2.68 -2.54 -6.70
N LEU A 281 -2.97 -1.49 -5.93
CA LEU A 281 -4.34 -1.04 -5.66
C LEU A 281 -5.03 -0.56 -6.94
N ALA A 282 -4.33 0.22 -7.77
CA ALA A 282 -4.80 0.66 -9.08
C ALA A 282 -5.18 -0.53 -9.99
N TYR A 283 -4.31 -1.55 -10.05
CA TYR A 283 -4.59 -2.79 -10.78
C TYR A 283 -5.86 -3.49 -10.29
N ALA A 284 -6.07 -3.57 -8.97
CA ALA A 284 -7.26 -4.18 -8.40
C ALA A 284 -8.54 -3.38 -8.72
N LEU A 285 -8.46 -2.05 -8.71
CA LEU A 285 -9.56 -1.17 -9.11
C LEU A 285 -9.79 -1.10 -10.63
N GLY A 286 -8.92 -1.71 -11.42
CA GLY A 286 -8.99 -1.70 -12.88
C GLY A 286 -8.59 -0.37 -13.53
N ILE A 287 -7.90 0.51 -12.80
CA ILE A 287 -7.45 1.82 -13.28
C ILE A 287 -5.96 1.80 -13.65
N THR A 288 -5.55 2.74 -14.50
CA THR A 288 -4.17 2.81 -15.01
C THR A 288 -3.39 3.94 -14.34
N PRO A 289 -2.21 3.69 -13.74
CA PRO A 289 -1.35 4.76 -13.24
C PRO A 289 -0.81 5.68 -14.36
N PRO A 290 -0.31 6.88 -14.03
CA PRO A 290 0.37 7.75 -14.98
C PRO A 290 1.57 7.06 -15.64
N LYS A 291 1.85 7.39 -16.90
CA LYS A 291 2.99 6.85 -17.66
C LYS A 291 4.36 7.16 -17.02
N ALA A 292 4.42 8.20 -16.19
CA ALA A 292 5.62 8.55 -15.44
C ALA A 292 5.87 7.63 -14.22
N GLY A 293 4.92 6.75 -13.87
CA GLY A 293 5.05 5.78 -12.78
C GLY A 293 6.17 4.76 -13.01
N ILE A 294 6.86 4.37 -11.94
CA ILE A 294 7.89 3.29 -11.97
C ILE A 294 7.47 2.03 -11.23
N GLY A 295 6.49 2.15 -10.33
CA GLY A 295 5.93 1.02 -9.60
C GLY A 295 5.28 0.00 -10.52
N ARG A 296 5.31 -1.25 -10.06
CA ARG A 296 4.80 -2.41 -10.79
C ARG A 296 3.77 -3.09 -9.92
N PRO A 297 2.60 -3.46 -10.47
CA PRO A 297 1.61 -4.17 -9.68
C PRO A 297 2.20 -5.52 -9.26
N ILE A 298 1.95 -5.94 -8.02
CA ILE A 298 2.40 -7.23 -7.48
C ILE A 298 1.48 -8.33 -8.04
N LEU A 299 1.55 -8.57 -9.35
CA LEU A 299 0.66 -9.47 -10.10
C LEU A 299 0.73 -10.92 -9.61
N GLU A 300 1.85 -11.30 -9.00
CA GLU A 300 2.07 -12.63 -8.44
C GLU A 300 1.00 -12.97 -7.40
N ALA A 301 0.55 -11.97 -6.61
CA ALA A 301 -0.53 -12.11 -5.63
C ALA A 301 -1.86 -12.54 -6.24
N PHE A 302 -2.13 -12.20 -7.51
CA PHE A 302 -3.40 -12.44 -8.19
C PHE A 302 -3.35 -13.60 -9.20
N ASN A 303 -2.18 -14.22 -9.40
CA ASN A 303 -2.02 -15.31 -10.36
C ASN A 303 -2.31 -16.68 -9.70
N PRO A 304 -3.36 -17.40 -10.13
CA PRO A 304 -3.76 -18.67 -9.51
C PRO A 304 -2.73 -19.81 -9.70
N ASN A 305 -1.74 -19.61 -10.57
CA ASN A 305 -0.64 -20.57 -10.76
C ASN A 305 0.58 -20.26 -9.87
N SER A 306 0.57 -19.15 -9.12
CA SER A 306 1.60 -18.86 -8.12
C SER A 306 1.38 -19.77 -6.92
N ILE A 307 2.40 -20.56 -6.56
CA ILE A 307 2.35 -21.47 -5.41
C ILE A 307 3.59 -21.17 -4.55
N SER A 308 3.38 -21.05 -3.24
CA SER A 308 4.45 -20.90 -2.26
C SER A 308 4.06 -21.64 -0.98
N ALA A 309 5.02 -21.89 -0.10
CA ALA A 309 4.72 -22.33 1.25
C ALA A 309 4.16 -21.15 2.06
N PRO A 310 3.26 -21.36 3.04
CA PRO A 310 2.73 -20.27 3.86
C PRO A 310 3.86 -19.52 4.57
N TYR A 311 3.77 -18.19 4.64
CA TYR A 311 4.66 -17.41 5.50
C TYR A 311 4.18 -17.50 6.95
N VAL A 312 5.02 -18.09 7.80
CA VAL A 312 4.90 -17.99 9.25
C VAL A 312 6.01 -17.03 9.71
N PRO A 313 5.69 -15.86 10.31
CA PRO A 313 6.72 -15.03 10.91
C PRO A 313 7.43 -15.84 11.99
N MET A 314 8.75 -15.99 11.85
CA MET A 314 9.53 -16.81 12.77
C MET A 314 9.47 -16.23 14.20
N PRO A 315 9.26 -17.05 15.23
CA PRO A 315 9.61 -16.64 16.59
C PRO A 315 11.13 -16.38 16.65
N LEU A 316 11.53 -15.18 17.08
CA LEU A 316 12.94 -14.82 17.12
C LEU A 316 13.66 -15.58 18.25
N ILE A 317 14.60 -16.44 17.87
CA ILE A 317 15.49 -17.13 18.81
C ILE A 317 16.61 -16.17 19.23
N SER A 318 16.78 -15.94 20.53
CA SER A 318 17.87 -15.10 21.07
C SER A 318 18.79 -15.90 21.99
N PRO A 319 20.12 -15.77 21.87
CA PRO A 319 20.83 -14.90 20.94
C PRO A 319 20.88 -15.50 19.52
N THR A 320 20.76 -14.64 18.51
CA THR A 320 20.80 -15.03 17.08
C THR A 320 22.20 -15.42 16.61
N GLN A 321 23.25 -15.10 17.39
CA GLN A 321 24.64 -15.47 17.15
C GLN A 321 25.48 -15.31 18.44
N GLY A 322 26.52 -16.14 18.61
CA GLY A 322 27.47 -16.03 19.73
C GLY A 322 28.23 -17.32 20.01
N PHE A 323 29.37 -17.22 20.71
CA PHE A 323 30.02 -18.39 21.31
C PHE A 323 29.27 -18.74 22.60
N PHE A 324 28.45 -19.79 22.55
CA PHE A 324 27.77 -20.31 23.73
C PHE A 324 28.78 -21.02 24.61
N ALA A 325 29.06 -20.45 25.78
CA ALA A 325 30.10 -20.94 26.68
C ALA A 325 29.81 -22.33 27.28
N THR A 326 28.59 -22.85 27.14
CA THR A 326 28.13 -24.11 27.75
C THR A 326 27.14 -24.85 26.83
N PRO A 327 27.56 -25.90 26.13
CA PRO A 327 26.66 -26.83 25.45
C PRO A 327 25.92 -27.76 26.44
N PRO A 328 24.69 -28.21 26.13
CA PRO A 328 23.88 -27.86 24.96
C PRO A 328 22.89 -26.71 25.22
N LEU A 329 22.68 -25.85 24.22
CA LEU A 329 21.54 -24.95 24.13
C LEU A 329 20.40 -25.71 23.44
N THR A 330 19.26 -25.84 24.10
CA THR A 330 18.03 -26.35 23.47
C THR A 330 17.18 -25.15 23.06
N VAL A 331 16.84 -25.08 21.77
CA VAL A 331 15.88 -24.11 21.23
C VAL A 331 14.63 -24.87 20.86
N GLU A 332 13.50 -24.52 21.46
CA GLU A 332 12.19 -25.07 21.13
C GLU A 332 11.47 -24.06 20.23
N ILE A 333 11.21 -24.46 18.99
CA ILE A 333 10.40 -23.70 18.04
C ILE A 333 9.05 -24.39 18.00
N THR A 334 8.03 -23.76 18.59
CA THR A 334 6.65 -24.21 18.51
C THR A 334 5.95 -23.43 17.41
N VAL A 335 5.21 -24.13 16.57
CA VAL A 335 4.31 -23.54 15.58
C VAL A 335 2.90 -24.01 15.92
N ASP A 336 1.92 -23.11 15.83
CA ASP A 336 0.53 -23.41 16.19
C ASP A 336 -0.22 -24.19 15.09
N ASP A 337 0.49 -24.58 14.02
CA ASP A 337 -0.03 -25.33 12.87
C ASP A 337 0.73 -26.67 12.72
N SER A 338 -0.02 -27.77 12.65
CA SER A 338 0.54 -29.12 12.56
C SER A 338 1.24 -29.43 11.24
N ASP A 339 0.97 -28.64 10.19
CA ASP A 339 1.54 -28.82 8.85
C ASP A 339 2.68 -27.82 8.56
N ALA A 340 3.10 -27.03 9.55
CA ALA A 340 4.17 -26.06 9.38
C ALA A 340 5.56 -26.71 9.16
N GLU A 341 6.24 -26.34 8.08
CA GLU A 341 7.65 -26.65 7.86
C GLU A 341 8.55 -25.51 8.38
N ILE A 342 9.44 -25.83 9.32
CA ILE A 342 10.40 -24.85 9.86
C ILE A 342 11.60 -24.77 8.92
N PHE A 343 11.73 -23.65 8.21
CA PHE A 343 12.93 -23.32 7.45
C PHE A 343 13.95 -22.62 8.34
N ILE A 344 15.03 -23.33 8.67
CA ILE A 344 16.22 -22.76 9.31
C ILE A 344 17.24 -22.45 8.20
N PRO A 345 17.61 -21.18 7.97
CA PRO A 345 18.56 -20.80 6.93
C PRO A 345 19.98 -21.35 7.15
#